data_AF-F7NPK2-F1
#
_entry.id   AF-F7NPK2-F1
#
_cell.length_a   1.000
_cell.length_b   1.000
_cell.length_c   1.000
_cell.angle_alpha   90.00
_cell.angle_beta   90.00
_cell.angle_gamma   90.00
#
_symmetry.space_group_name_H-M   'P 1'
#
loop_
_entity.id
_entity.type
_entity.pdbx_description
1 polymer ?
#
loop_
_entity_poly.entity_id
_entity_poly.type
_entity_poly.pdbx_seq_one_letter_code
_entity_poly.pdbx_strand_id
1 'polypeptide(L)'
;QTLEATPTQSDAAKPTVALDVGALGGMYAGKIKLIGTEKGLGVTLDGEVAASQNLILTHDGRITVNGSLSAQQDIEITASGDLANDGQISSGQTIRIAARHIQSNGFITAGEEGEEDHTGHEHGSGEESGGSTPILADLTLTAAETVDLTGVVSASRNVILSGKTVTYDADNTF
;
A
#
# COMPACT_ATOMS: atom_id res chain seq x y z
N GLN A 1 -20.17 50.21 -48.97
CA GLN A 1 -20.30 50.22 -47.50
C GLN A 1 -20.32 48.76 -47.06
N THR A 2 -19.17 48.28 -46.63
CA THR A 2 -18.94 46.92 -46.10
C THR A 2 -18.97 47.05 -44.58
N LEU A 3 -19.89 46.33 -43.91
CA LEU A 3 -19.98 46.29 -42.46
C LEU A 3 -19.14 45.13 -41.95
N GLU A 4 -18.03 45.46 -41.29
CA GLU A 4 -17.12 44.54 -40.62
C GLU A 4 -17.77 44.07 -39.31
N ALA A 5 -17.91 42.76 -39.14
CA ALA A 5 -18.43 42.16 -37.91
C ALA A 5 -17.30 41.98 -36.89
N THR A 6 -17.42 42.65 -35.76
CA THR A 6 -16.57 42.57 -34.58
C THR A 6 -16.75 41.21 -33.88
N PRO A 7 -15.69 40.47 -33.53
CA PRO A 7 -15.83 39.25 -32.72
C PRO A 7 -16.05 39.61 -31.24
N THR A 8 -17.19 39.20 -30.69
CA THR A 8 -17.51 39.32 -29.27
C THR A 8 -16.75 38.26 -28.45
N GLN A 9 -15.99 38.75 -27.48
CA GLN A 9 -15.33 37.99 -26.41
C GLN A 9 -16.32 37.67 -25.27
N SER A 10 -16.00 36.60 -24.54
CA SER A 10 -16.63 36.03 -23.33
C SER A 10 -17.74 35.01 -23.63
N ASP A 11 -17.77 33.80 -23.06
CA ASP A 11 -17.33 33.41 -21.72
C ASP A 11 -16.95 31.92 -21.67
N ALA A 12 -15.93 31.63 -20.88
CA ALA A 12 -15.33 30.32 -20.70
C ALA A 12 -16.19 29.44 -19.79
N ALA A 13 -17.09 28.65 -20.35
CA ALA A 13 -17.61 27.46 -19.67
C ALA A 13 -16.79 26.23 -20.09
N LYS A 14 -15.47 26.28 -19.84
CA LYS A 14 -14.70 25.04 -19.71
C LYS A 14 -15.31 24.34 -18.49
N PRO A 15 -15.64 23.04 -18.54
CA PRO A 15 -16.07 22.35 -17.34
C PRO A 15 -14.94 22.47 -16.33
N THR A 16 -15.13 23.33 -15.34
CA THR A 16 -14.33 23.36 -14.12
C THR A 16 -14.75 22.13 -13.34
N VAL A 17 -14.26 20.97 -13.79
CA VAL A 17 -14.01 19.89 -12.85
C VAL A 17 -12.91 20.46 -11.97
N ALA A 18 -13.31 21.09 -10.88
CA ALA A 18 -12.52 21.09 -9.68
C ALA A 18 -12.41 19.60 -9.33
N LEU A 19 -11.41 18.94 -9.92
CA LEU A 19 -10.94 17.68 -9.40
C LEU A 19 -10.50 18.08 -8.01
N ASP A 20 -11.28 17.65 -7.03
CA ASP A 20 -10.92 17.73 -5.63
C ASP A 20 -9.61 16.93 -5.48
N VAL A 21 -8.54 17.66 -5.71
CA VAL A 21 -7.17 17.17 -5.68
C VAL A 21 -6.66 17.21 -4.24
N GLY A 22 -7.55 17.15 -3.25
CA GLY A 22 -7.22 16.85 -1.86
C GLY A 22 -6.48 15.51 -1.69
N ALA A 23 -6.50 14.65 -2.71
CA ALA A 23 -5.66 13.45 -2.83
C ALA A 23 -4.25 13.71 -3.44
N LEU A 24 -3.82 14.97 -3.62
CA LEU A 24 -2.44 15.35 -3.99
C LEU A 24 -1.45 15.21 -2.81
N GLY A 25 -1.58 14.15 -2.03
CA GLY A 25 -0.65 13.78 -0.96
C GLY A 25 -0.03 12.39 -1.14
N GLY A 26 -0.49 11.60 -2.12
CA GLY A 26 -0.03 10.23 -2.33
C GLY A 26 -0.02 9.80 -3.79
N MET A 27 0.83 8.83 -4.13
CA MET A 27 0.92 8.28 -5.48
C MET A 27 -0.20 7.24 -5.66
N TYR A 28 -1.42 7.68 -5.99
CA TYR A 28 -2.54 6.78 -6.25
C TYR A 28 -2.57 6.35 -7.73
N ALA A 29 -2.28 5.08 -8.03
CA ALA A 29 -2.39 4.54 -9.39
C ALA A 29 -2.96 3.13 -9.40
N GLY A 30 -3.62 2.74 -10.50
CA GLY A 30 -4.25 1.42 -10.63
C GLY A 30 -3.27 0.26 -10.42
N LYS A 31 -2.09 0.31 -11.05
CA LYS A 31 -0.95 -0.57 -10.73
C LYS A 31 0.28 0.31 -10.57
N ILE A 32 1.00 0.15 -9.47
CA ILE A 32 2.24 0.90 -9.23
C ILE A 32 3.41 -0.06 -9.42
N LYS A 33 4.36 0.31 -10.28
CA LYS A 33 5.64 -0.39 -10.43
C LYS A 33 6.78 0.60 -10.23
N LEU A 34 7.45 0.52 -9.09
CA LEU A 34 8.69 1.27 -8.84
C LEU A 34 9.89 0.34 -9.05
N ILE A 35 10.81 0.74 -9.91
CA ILE A 35 12.07 0.03 -10.16
C ILE A 35 13.22 1.00 -9.94
N GLY A 36 14.00 0.82 -8.87
CA GLY A 36 15.23 1.56 -8.67
C GLY A 36 16.45 0.66 -8.87
N THR A 37 17.36 1.07 -9.76
CA THR A 37 18.53 0.28 -10.17
C THR A 37 19.84 0.82 -9.58
N GLU A 38 19.75 1.76 -8.64
CA GLU A 38 20.90 2.48 -8.08
C GLU A 38 21.53 1.67 -6.95
N LYS A 39 22.49 0.81 -7.31
CA LYS A 39 23.23 -0.04 -6.38
C LYS A 39 23.94 0.80 -5.33
N GLY A 40 23.47 0.73 -4.09
CA GLY A 40 24.06 1.41 -2.94
C GLY A 40 23.36 2.70 -2.51
N LEU A 41 22.40 3.22 -3.27
CA LEU A 41 21.46 4.24 -2.80
C LEU A 41 20.19 3.55 -2.29
N GLY A 42 19.58 4.10 -1.26
CA GLY A 42 18.30 3.62 -0.74
C GLY A 42 17.14 4.49 -1.22
N VAL A 43 15.96 3.90 -1.32
CA VAL A 43 14.70 4.65 -1.52
C VAL A 43 13.96 4.71 -0.20
N THR A 44 13.52 5.92 0.17
CA THR A 44 12.67 6.17 1.33
C THR A 44 11.28 6.56 0.85
N LEU A 45 10.26 5.94 1.43
CA LEU A 45 8.84 6.22 1.22
C LEU A 45 8.26 6.84 2.50
N ASP A 46 8.25 8.17 2.56
CA ASP A 46 7.73 8.92 3.72
C ASP A 46 6.25 9.34 3.57
N GLY A 47 5.67 9.21 2.38
CA GLY A 47 4.28 9.57 2.09
C GLY A 47 3.35 8.36 1.99
N GLU A 48 2.10 8.60 1.60
CA GLU A 48 1.14 7.53 1.31
C GLU A 48 1.26 7.07 -0.16
N VAL A 49 1.37 5.75 -0.36
CA VAL A 49 1.37 5.11 -1.67
C VAL A 49 0.24 4.08 -1.66
N ALA A 50 -0.86 4.37 -2.36
CA ALA A 50 -1.96 3.42 -2.45
C ALA A 50 -2.23 2.97 -3.89
N ALA A 51 -2.29 1.66 -4.11
CA ALA A 51 -2.62 1.07 -5.40
C ALA A 51 -4.05 0.52 -5.41
N SER A 52 -4.82 0.82 -6.46
CA SER A 52 -6.19 0.28 -6.59
C SER A 52 -6.23 -1.20 -7.01
N GLN A 53 -5.08 -1.78 -7.40
CA GLN A 53 -4.91 -3.20 -7.68
C GLN A 53 -3.63 -3.69 -6.99
N ASN A 54 -2.59 -4.04 -7.77
CA ASN A 54 -1.33 -4.57 -7.27
C ASN A 54 -0.29 -3.47 -7.14
N LEU A 55 0.54 -3.57 -6.10
CA LEU A 55 1.73 -2.75 -5.92
C LEU A 55 2.98 -3.62 -6.03
N ILE A 56 3.87 -3.28 -6.96
CA ILE A 56 5.16 -3.96 -7.13
C ILE A 56 6.27 -2.94 -6.91
N LEU A 57 7.11 -3.19 -5.93
CA LEU A 57 8.27 -2.37 -5.60
C LEU A 57 9.53 -3.22 -5.72
N THR A 58 10.44 -2.83 -6.61
CA THR A 58 11.72 -3.53 -6.80
C THR A 58 12.87 -2.54 -6.70
N HIS A 59 13.86 -2.83 -5.86
CA HIS A 59 15.04 -1.98 -5.72
C HIS A 59 16.33 -2.79 -5.56
N ASP A 60 17.38 -2.41 -6.30
CA ASP A 60 18.74 -3.00 -6.21
C ASP A 60 19.55 -2.49 -4.99
N GLY A 61 18.86 -2.08 -3.92
CA GLY A 61 19.43 -1.37 -2.77
C GLY A 61 18.52 -1.46 -1.54
N ARG A 62 18.67 -0.52 -0.61
CA ARG A 62 17.82 -0.45 0.60
C ARG A 62 16.47 0.18 0.27
N ILE A 63 15.41 -0.34 0.88
CA ILE A 63 14.08 0.27 0.87
C ILE A 63 13.71 0.61 2.32
N THR A 64 13.24 1.83 2.54
CA THR A 64 12.70 2.26 3.83
C THR A 64 11.28 2.78 3.64
N VAL A 65 10.34 2.28 4.43
CA VAL A 65 8.94 2.69 4.43
C VAL A 65 8.64 3.35 5.77
N ASN A 66 8.52 4.67 5.77
CA ASN A 66 8.13 5.45 6.96
C ASN A 66 6.66 5.87 6.92
N GLY A 67 6.08 5.97 5.72
CA GLY A 67 4.67 6.32 5.49
C GLY A 67 3.76 5.10 5.37
N SER A 68 2.68 5.25 4.61
CA SER A 68 1.68 4.19 4.39
C SER A 68 1.82 3.63 2.97
N LEU A 69 1.88 2.30 2.85
CA LEU A 69 1.92 1.61 1.58
C LEU A 69 0.76 0.62 1.50
N SER A 70 -0.23 0.92 0.68
CA SER A 70 -1.50 0.21 0.64
C SER A 70 -1.82 -0.32 -0.76
N ALA A 71 -2.49 -1.47 -0.87
CA ALA A 71 -3.00 -1.97 -2.13
C ALA A 71 -4.30 -2.75 -1.94
N GLN A 72 -5.27 -2.60 -2.85
CA GLN A 72 -6.53 -3.36 -2.76
C GLN A 72 -6.34 -4.86 -3.07
N GLN A 73 -5.31 -5.21 -3.85
CA GLN A 73 -5.01 -6.59 -4.22
C GLN A 73 -3.72 -7.06 -3.57
N ASP A 74 -2.66 -7.37 -4.33
CA ASP A 74 -1.41 -7.90 -3.78
C ASP A 74 -0.32 -6.82 -3.67
N ILE A 75 0.55 -6.98 -2.68
CA ILE A 75 1.78 -6.21 -2.54
C ILE A 75 3.00 -7.12 -2.69
N GLU A 76 3.89 -6.77 -3.61
CA GLU A 76 5.17 -7.44 -3.82
C GLU A 76 6.32 -6.44 -3.67
N ILE A 77 7.16 -6.64 -2.66
CA ILE A 77 8.35 -5.82 -2.41
C ILE A 77 9.59 -6.69 -2.54
N THR A 78 10.53 -6.31 -3.40
CA THR A 78 11.81 -6.98 -3.59
C THR A 78 12.94 -5.98 -3.44
N ALA A 79 13.77 -6.15 -2.40
CA ALA A 79 15.00 -5.40 -2.20
C ALA A 79 16.22 -6.33 -2.37
N SER A 80 17.24 -5.89 -3.11
CA SER A 80 18.54 -6.59 -3.10
C SER A 80 19.36 -6.26 -1.86
N GLY A 81 19.07 -5.12 -1.22
CA GLY A 81 19.62 -4.72 0.08
C GLY A 81 18.66 -5.01 1.23
N ASP A 82 18.59 -4.09 2.18
CA ASP A 82 17.75 -4.22 3.37
C ASP A 82 16.36 -3.61 3.12
N LEU A 83 15.34 -4.12 3.80
CA LEU A 83 14.04 -3.48 3.91
C LEU A 83 13.82 -3.05 5.37
N ALA A 84 13.47 -1.79 5.59
CA ALA A 84 12.98 -1.27 6.85
C ALA A 84 11.54 -0.79 6.69
N ASN A 85 10.65 -1.21 7.59
CA ASN A 85 9.27 -0.77 7.67
C ASN A 85 8.97 -0.17 9.04
N ASP A 86 8.99 1.16 9.11
CA ASP A 86 8.68 2.01 10.26
C ASP A 86 7.25 2.57 10.21
N GLY A 87 6.58 2.46 9.07
CA GLY A 87 5.21 2.91 8.85
C GLY A 87 4.20 1.77 8.77
N GLN A 88 3.36 1.79 7.74
CA GLN A 88 2.31 0.78 7.54
C GLN A 88 2.42 0.17 6.14
N ILE A 89 2.36 -1.15 6.04
CA ILE A 89 2.22 -1.90 4.79
C ILE A 89 0.93 -2.71 4.87
N SER A 90 -0.01 -2.43 3.98
CA SER A 90 -1.33 -3.05 4.04
C SER A 90 -1.87 -3.48 2.70
N SER A 91 -2.47 -4.66 2.65
CA SER A 91 -2.92 -5.28 1.40
C SER A 91 -4.29 -5.88 1.59
N GLY A 92 -5.20 -5.70 0.64
CA GLY A 92 -6.49 -6.37 0.63
C GLY A 92 -6.37 -7.88 0.35
N GLN A 93 -5.25 -8.34 -0.23
CA GLN A 93 -4.94 -9.74 -0.45
C GLN A 93 -3.55 -10.10 0.10
N THR A 94 -2.66 -10.64 -0.72
CA THR A 94 -1.39 -11.20 -0.24
C THR A 94 -0.34 -10.11 -0.08
N ILE A 95 0.58 -10.27 0.87
CA ILE A 95 1.83 -9.51 0.94
C ILE A 95 3.00 -10.47 0.77
N ARG A 96 3.91 -10.15 -0.15
CA ARG A 96 5.17 -10.86 -0.37
C ARG A 96 6.32 -9.89 -0.31
N ILE A 97 7.24 -10.12 0.61
CA ILE A 97 8.42 -9.29 0.79
C ILE A 97 9.66 -10.16 0.71
N ALA A 98 10.60 -9.78 -0.13
CA ALA A 98 11.91 -10.40 -0.26
C ALA A 98 13.01 -9.35 -0.09
N ALA A 99 13.95 -9.59 0.82
CA ALA A 99 15.10 -8.70 1.04
C ALA A 99 16.33 -9.46 1.54
N ARG A 100 17.46 -8.79 1.72
CA ARG A 100 18.61 -9.36 2.42
C ARG A 100 18.36 -9.42 3.93
N HIS A 101 17.93 -8.31 4.50
CA HIS A 101 17.43 -8.20 5.87
C HIS A 101 16.06 -7.54 5.85
N ILE A 102 15.14 -8.00 6.69
CA ILE A 102 13.82 -7.39 6.86
C ILE A 102 13.71 -6.92 8.30
N GLN A 103 13.52 -5.62 8.50
CA GLN A 103 13.23 -5.02 9.78
C GLN A 103 11.85 -4.39 9.72
N SER A 104 10.93 -4.78 10.60
CA SER A 104 9.61 -4.15 10.70
C SER A 104 9.30 -3.81 12.15
N ASN A 105 9.29 -2.52 12.44
CA ASN A 105 8.85 -1.94 13.70
C ASN A 105 7.47 -1.28 13.59
N GLY A 106 6.97 -1.06 12.37
CA GLY A 106 5.60 -0.62 12.09
C GLY A 106 4.60 -1.77 11.91
N PHE A 107 3.57 -1.54 11.11
CA PHE A 107 2.46 -2.49 10.88
C PHE A 107 2.58 -3.16 9.52
N ILE A 108 2.34 -4.48 9.46
CA ILE A 108 2.17 -5.23 8.22
C ILE A 108 0.88 -6.05 8.31
N THR A 109 -0.08 -5.76 7.43
CA THR A 109 -1.40 -6.39 7.45
C THR A 109 -1.76 -6.94 6.07
N ALA A 110 -1.91 -8.26 5.96
CA ALA A 110 -2.39 -8.91 4.73
C ALA A 110 -3.85 -9.36 4.89
N GLY A 111 -4.72 -8.89 4.00
CA GLY A 111 -6.15 -9.22 3.96
C GLY A 111 -7.05 -8.21 4.64
N GLU A 112 -6.78 -6.91 4.48
CA GLU A 112 -7.74 -5.87 4.89
C GLU A 112 -9.12 -6.17 4.32
N GLU A 113 -10.11 -6.30 5.21
CA GLU A 113 -11.51 -6.08 4.87
C GLU A 113 -11.58 -4.63 4.41
N GLY A 114 -11.62 -4.45 3.08
CA GLY A 114 -11.38 -3.16 2.46
C GLY A 114 -12.23 -2.08 3.11
N GLU A 115 -11.58 -0.97 3.49
CA GLU A 115 -12.16 0.31 3.86
C GLU A 115 -13.69 0.22 4.03
N GLU A 116 -14.16 -0.31 5.17
CA GLU A 116 -15.58 -0.23 5.45
C GLU A 116 -15.87 1.26 5.65
N ASP A 117 -16.37 1.89 4.58
CA ASP A 117 -17.09 3.14 4.63
C ASP A 117 -18.29 2.94 5.56
N HIS A 118 -18.03 2.97 6.86
CA HIS A 118 -19.06 3.09 7.88
C HIS A 118 -19.47 4.55 7.96
N THR A 119 -20.02 5.09 6.87
CA THR A 119 -21.12 6.04 7.02
C THR A 119 -22.24 5.30 7.72
N GLY A 120 -22.19 5.33 9.06
CA GLY A 120 -23.07 4.62 9.97
C GLY A 120 -24.52 4.63 9.49
N HIS A 121 -24.97 3.48 9.00
CA HIS A 121 -26.38 3.17 8.86
C HIS A 121 -26.64 1.97 9.75
N GLU A 122 -27.01 2.27 11.00
CA GLU A 122 -27.66 1.30 11.87
C GLU A 122 -28.98 0.87 11.22
N HIS A 123 -28.95 -0.28 10.55
CA HIS A 123 -30.14 -1.04 10.19
C HIS A 123 -29.83 -2.48 10.58
N GLY A 124 -30.40 -2.97 11.68
CA GLY A 124 -31.73 -3.54 11.61
C GLY A 124 -31.58 -5.06 11.59
N SER A 125 -32.10 -5.69 12.63
CA SER A 125 -31.96 -7.11 12.94
C SER A 125 -32.32 -8.06 11.79
N GLY A 126 -31.38 -8.95 11.48
CA GLY A 126 -31.65 -10.30 10.98
C GLY A 126 -31.74 -10.42 9.47
N GLU A 127 -30.70 -11.00 8.87
CA GLU A 127 -30.78 -11.85 7.68
C GLU A 127 -29.41 -12.50 7.48
N GLU A 128 -29.38 -13.83 7.36
CA GLU A 128 -28.21 -14.60 6.94
C GLU A 128 -27.85 -14.16 5.51
N SER A 129 -26.92 -13.21 5.39
CA SER A 129 -26.49 -12.68 4.10
C SER A 129 -25.27 -13.44 3.60
N GLY A 130 -25.40 -13.94 2.37
CA GLY A 130 -24.47 -14.79 1.63
C GLY A 130 -23.00 -14.56 1.93
N GLY A 131 -22.31 -15.65 2.25
CA GLY A 131 -20.90 -15.66 2.60
C GLY A 131 -20.06 -14.85 1.63
N SER A 132 -19.60 -13.69 2.11
CA SER A 132 -18.32 -13.14 1.69
C SER A 132 -17.30 -14.26 1.92
N THR A 133 -16.81 -14.87 0.84
CA THR A 133 -15.70 -15.80 0.96
C THR A 133 -14.58 -15.05 1.68
N PRO A 134 -14.08 -15.53 2.83
CA PRO A 134 -13.02 -14.82 3.54
C PRO A 134 -11.89 -14.59 2.54
N ILE A 135 -11.43 -13.35 2.41
CA ILE A 135 -10.28 -13.06 1.55
C ILE A 135 -9.08 -13.69 2.25
N LEU A 136 -8.66 -14.85 1.73
CA LEU A 136 -7.62 -15.66 2.34
C LEU A 136 -6.22 -15.12 2.00
N ALA A 137 -5.85 -14.05 2.68
CA ALA A 137 -4.56 -13.40 2.53
C ALA A 137 -3.44 -14.10 3.29
N ASP A 138 -2.34 -14.41 2.59
CA ASP A 138 -1.08 -14.77 3.23
C ASP A 138 -0.16 -13.55 3.32
N LEU A 139 0.67 -13.54 4.36
CA LEU A 139 1.85 -12.71 4.45
C LEU A 139 3.09 -13.60 4.39
N THR A 140 4.00 -13.31 3.45
CA THR A 140 5.30 -13.99 3.34
C THR A 140 6.45 -12.99 3.42
N LEU A 141 7.31 -13.14 4.42
CA LEU A 141 8.56 -12.39 4.57
C LEU A 141 9.75 -13.33 4.35
N THR A 142 10.54 -13.09 3.31
CA THR A 142 11.73 -13.88 2.96
C THR A 142 12.98 -13.01 2.99
N ALA A 143 13.81 -13.19 4.02
CA ALA A 143 15.11 -12.57 4.13
C ALA A 143 16.23 -13.57 3.78
N ALA A 144 17.30 -13.09 3.13
CA ALA A 144 18.50 -13.89 2.90
C ALA A 144 19.31 -14.10 4.21
N GLU A 145 19.20 -13.17 5.16
CA GLU A 145 19.94 -13.18 6.43
C GLU A 145 18.99 -13.09 7.63
N THR A 146 18.42 -11.92 7.96
CA THR A 146 17.60 -11.76 9.17
C THR A 146 16.20 -11.22 8.90
N VAL A 147 15.25 -11.66 9.70
CA VAL A 147 13.90 -11.09 9.83
C VAL A 147 13.76 -10.63 11.29
N ASP A 148 13.67 -9.33 11.53
CA ASP A 148 13.50 -8.74 12.85
C ASP A 148 12.19 -7.95 12.89
N LEU A 149 11.24 -8.43 13.67
CA LEU A 149 9.89 -7.91 13.75
C LEU A 149 9.62 -7.50 15.19
N THR A 150 9.53 -6.20 15.41
CA THR A 150 9.19 -5.59 16.72
C THR A 150 7.84 -4.88 16.67
N GLY A 151 7.29 -4.68 15.48
CA GLY A 151 5.96 -4.13 15.25
C GLY A 151 4.90 -5.22 15.09
N VAL A 152 3.71 -4.84 14.62
CA VAL A 152 2.58 -5.75 14.47
C VAL A 152 2.59 -6.38 13.08
N VAL A 153 2.41 -7.69 13.03
CA VAL A 153 2.38 -8.45 11.78
C VAL A 153 1.17 -9.39 11.79
N SER A 154 0.23 -9.17 10.87
CA SER A 154 -1.03 -9.92 10.79
C SER A 154 -1.37 -10.34 9.36
N ALA A 155 -2.04 -11.48 9.23
CA ALA A 155 -2.59 -11.96 7.97
C ALA A 155 -3.88 -12.74 8.20
N SER A 156 -4.85 -12.63 7.30
CA SER A 156 -6.15 -13.30 7.42
C SER A 156 -6.07 -14.83 7.32
N ARG A 157 -4.99 -15.38 6.72
CA ARG A 157 -4.78 -16.83 6.61
C ARG A 157 -3.48 -17.31 7.25
N ASN A 158 -2.31 -16.98 6.69
CA ASN A 158 -1.03 -17.40 7.25
C ASN A 158 0.00 -16.28 7.26
N VAL A 159 0.87 -16.29 8.27
CA VAL A 159 2.12 -15.52 8.31
C VAL A 159 3.29 -16.50 8.17
N ILE A 160 4.11 -16.30 7.14
CA ILE A 160 5.27 -17.13 6.82
C ILE A 160 6.52 -16.25 6.89
N LEU A 161 7.44 -16.58 7.80
CA LEU A 161 8.71 -15.89 7.99
C LEU A 161 9.85 -16.83 7.63
N SER A 162 10.82 -16.35 6.83
CA SER A 162 11.96 -17.16 6.40
C SER A 162 13.23 -16.32 6.39
N GLY A 163 14.27 -16.79 7.07
CA GLY A 163 15.58 -16.16 7.17
C GLY A 163 16.56 -17.09 7.88
N LYS A 164 17.86 -16.74 7.91
CA LYS A 164 18.84 -17.47 8.74
C LYS A 164 18.57 -17.25 10.22
N THR A 165 18.18 -16.03 10.58
CA THR A 165 17.73 -15.65 11.91
C THR A 165 16.36 -14.99 11.80
N VAL A 166 15.42 -15.39 12.65
CA VAL A 166 14.09 -14.77 12.74
C VAL A 166 13.86 -14.38 14.20
N THR A 167 13.66 -13.09 14.44
CA THR A 167 13.28 -12.50 15.71
C THR A 167 11.88 -11.92 15.56
N TYR A 168 10.94 -12.36 16.38
CA TYR A 168 9.58 -11.82 16.42
C TYR A 168 9.24 -11.52 17.88
N ASP A 169 9.02 -10.25 18.18
CA ASP A 169 8.57 -9.79 19.49
C ASP A 169 7.03 -9.88 19.55
N ALA A 170 6.54 -10.94 20.20
CA ALA A 170 5.11 -11.23 20.27
C ALA A 170 4.37 -10.42 21.34
N ASP A 171 5.09 -9.67 22.19
CA ASP A 171 4.51 -8.94 23.32
C ASP A 171 3.85 -7.61 22.90
N ASN A 172 3.89 -7.25 21.62
CA ASN A 172 3.33 -6.01 21.07
C ASN A 172 1.93 -6.20 20.43
N THR A 173 1.04 -6.94 21.10
CA THR A 173 -0.37 -7.09 20.71
C THR A 173 -1.24 -6.18 21.57
N PHE A 174 -1.86 -5.15 20.96
CA PHE A 174 -2.82 -4.25 21.62
C PHE A 174 -4.22 -4.88 21.71
#